data_AF-A0A1H3K0I3-F1
#
_entry.id   AF-A0A1H3K0I3-F1
#
_cell.length_a   1.000
_cell.length_b   1.000
_cell.length_c   1.000
_cell.angle_alpha   90.00
_cell.angle_beta   90.00
_cell.angle_gamma   90.00
#
_symmetry.space_group_name_H-M   'P 1'
#
loop_
_entity.id
_entity.type
_entity.pdbx_description
1 polymer ?
#
loop_
_entity_poly.entity_id
_entity_poly.type
_entity_poly.pdbx_seq_one_letter_code
_entity_poly.pdbx_strand_id
1 'polypeptide(L)'
;MKKKSDIVLVVVTIILVLVLIGGFIYDRNDALIDRTSYFPITSDDNLKVVKMEKAGFLYMRAYYEAKIEILDKNPDKYIIGIASTYESQGQMFDYEQYKEYESKVLDKVSLKPEPREDSFVWVLAVPLEENSSKSIVYIVSVEGTGEAYIYLYYSRK
;
A
#
# COMPACT_ATOMS: atom_id res chain seq x y z
N MET A 1 -52.55 -3.01 5.89
CA MET A 1 -51.77 -1.75 5.73
C MET A 1 -50.46 -1.91 6.51
N LYS A 2 -49.30 -1.84 5.85
CA LYS A 2 -48.01 -1.78 6.58
C LYS A 2 -48.02 -0.53 7.45
N LYS A 3 -47.61 -0.63 8.71
CA LYS A 3 -47.56 0.54 9.60
C LYS A 3 -46.48 1.49 9.07
N LYS A 4 -46.65 2.80 9.26
CA LYS A 4 -45.64 3.81 8.87
C LYS A 4 -44.26 3.48 9.45
N SER A 5 -44.21 2.88 10.64
CA SER A 5 -42.99 2.35 11.28
C SER A 5 -42.26 1.32 10.42
N ASP A 6 -42.98 0.44 9.74
CA ASP A 6 -42.40 -0.66 8.95
C ASP A 6 -41.78 -0.11 7.67
N ILE A 7 -42.40 0.90 7.06
CA ILE A 7 -41.86 1.59 5.88
C ILE A 7 -40.61 2.37 6.26
N VAL A 8 -40.62 3.10 7.39
CA VAL A 8 -39.45 3.82 7.89
C VAL A 8 -38.30 2.86 8.17
N LEU A 9 -38.57 1.73 8.83
CA LEU A 9 -37.56 0.71 9.11
C LEU A 9 -36.92 0.19 7.81
N VAL A 10 -37.73 -0.16 6.81
CA VAL A 10 -37.24 -0.63 5.50
C VAL A 10 -36.34 0.42 4.84
N VAL A 11 -36.74 1.70 4.85
CA VAL A 11 -35.93 2.78 4.27
C VAL A 11 -34.60 2.94 5.00
N VAL A 12 -34.60 2.94 6.34
CA VAL A 12 -33.37 3.01 7.14
C VAL A 12 -32.46 1.81 6.85
N THR A 13 -33.02 0.60 6.76
CA THR A 13 -32.25 -0.60 6.43
C THR A 13 -31.61 -0.50 5.04
N ILE A 14 -32.34 -0.03 4.02
CA ILE A 14 -31.80 0.16 2.67
C ILE A 14 -30.64 1.17 2.70
N ILE A 15 -30.80 2.30 3.38
CA ILE A 15 -29.74 3.32 3.50
C ILE A 15 -28.51 2.72 4.18
N LEU A 16 -28.68 1.98 5.27
CA LEU A 16 -27.57 1.33 5.97
C LEU A 16 -26.83 0.33 5.07
N VAL A 17 -27.56 -0.49 4.31
CA VAL A 17 -26.96 -1.43 3.36
C VAL A 17 -26.17 -0.70 2.28
N LEU A 18 -26.71 0.39 1.71
CA LEU A 18 -26.01 1.20 0.71
C LEU A 18 -24.73 1.84 1.29
N VAL A 19 -24.78 2.35 2.51
CA VAL A 19 -23.60 2.89 3.20
C VAL A 19 -22.54 1.81 3.37
N LEU A 20 -22.91 0.62 3.84
CA LEU A 20 -21.99 -0.50 4.01
C LEU A 20 -21.37 -0.96 2.69
N ILE A 21 -22.15 -1.05 1.61
CA ILE A 21 -21.65 -1.37 0.26
C ILE A 21 -20.66 -0.30 -0.20
N GLY A 22 -21.02 0.97 -0.08
CA GLY A 22 -20.15 2.09 -0.43
C GLY A 22 -18.84 2.06 0.37
N GLY A 23 -18.91 1.73 1.66
CA GLY A 23 -17.74 1.54 2.50
C GLY A 23 -16.87 0.38 2.08
N PHE A 24 -17.47 -0.74 1.71
CA PHE A 24 -16.73 -1.90 1.22
C PHE A 24 -15.97 -1.59 -0.07
N ILE A 25 -16.61 -0.89 -1.00
CA ILE A 25 -15.98 -0.43 -2.25
C ILE A 25 -14.85 0.57 -1.93
N TYR A 26 -15.11 1.53 -1.05
CA TYR A 26 -14.12 2.52 -0.62
C TYR A 26 -12.91 1.86 0.05
N ASP A 27 -13.09 0.76 0.76
CA ASP A 27 -11.99 0.07 1.43
C ASP A 27 -11.35 -1.04 0.58
N ARG A 28 -11.73 -1.24 -0.69
CA ARG A 28 -11.01 -2.18 -1.56
C ARG A 28 -9.53 -1.82 -1.66
N ASN A 29 -8.67 -2.83 -1.83
CA ASN A 29 -7.21 -2.65 -1.91
C ASN A 29 -6.84 -1.62 -2.97
N ASP A 30 -7.35 -1.81 -4.19
CA ASP A 30 -7.08 -0.95 -5.34
C ASP A 30 -7.52 0.51 -5.04
N ALA A 31 -8.77 0.69 -4.64
CA ALA A 31 -9.33 1.99 -4.32
C ALA A 31 -8.63 2.70 -3.15
N LEU A 32 -8.05 1.95 -2.21
CA LEU A 32 -7.26 2.50 -1.12
C LEU A 32 -5.89 2.96 -1.62
N ILE A 33 -5.20 2.15 -2.42
CA ILE A 33 -3.89 2.49 -2.99
C ILE A 33 -4.01 3.72 -3.91
N ASP A 34 -5.01 3.77 -4.79
CA ASP A 34 -5.18 4.85 -5.77
C ASP A 34 -5.38 6.24 -5.15
N ARG A 35 -5.95 6.30 -3.94
CA ARG A 35 -6.17 7.57 -3.24
C ARG A 35 -5.01 7.99 -2.34
N THR A 36 -4.04 7.11 -2.09
CA THR A 36 -2.91 7.37 -1.17
C THR A 36 -1.55 7.35 -1.86
N SER A 37 -1.45 6.76 -3.05
CA SER A 37 -0.25 6.71 -3.89
C SER A 37 -0.45 7.58 -5.13
N TYR A 38 0.55 8.42 -5.46
CA TYR A 38 0.60 9.11 -6.74
C TYR A 38 1.18 8.23 -7.86
N PHE A 39 1.92 7.19 -7.49
CA PHE A 39 2.42 6.21 -8.45
C PHE A 39 1.27 5.26 -8.86
N PRO A 40 1.00 5.08 -10.17
CA PRO A 40 -0.19 4.38 -10.66
C PRO A 40 -0.03 2.85 -10.60
N ILE A 41 -0.26 2.28 -9.41
CA ILE A 41 -0.06 0.84 -9.16
C ILE A 41 -1.20 -0.02 -9.75
N THR A 42 -2.45 0.39 -9.55
CA THR A 42 -3.62 -0.46 -9.86
C THR A 42 -3.96 -0.51 -11.34
N SER A 43 -3.44 0.44 -12.11
CA SER A 43 -3.64 0.53 -13.56
C SER A 43 -2.53 -0.12 -14.38
N ASP A 44 -1.45 -0.60 -13.74
CA ASP A 44 -0.39 -1.34 -14.43
C ASP A 44 -0.67 -2.84 -14.36
N ASP A 45 -0.94 -3.46 -15.52
CA ASP A 45 -1.19 -4.90 -15.65
C ASP A 45 0.00 -5.78 -15.24
N ASN A 46 1.20 -5.19 -15.12
CA ASN A 46 2.40 -5.89 -14.64
C ASN A 46 2.58 -5.79 -13.12
N LEU A 47 1.67 -5.12 -12.41
CA LEU A 47 1.67 -5.03 -10.95
C LEU A 47 0.47 -5.76 -10.37
N LYS A 48 0.73 -6.65 -9.41
CA LYS A 48 -0.32 -7.43 -8.76
C LYS A 48 -0.21 -7.33 -7.25
N VAL A 49 -1.26 -6.83 -6.59
CA VAL A 49 -1.35 -6.85 -5.13
C VAL A 49 -1.49 -8.31 -4.66
N VAL A 50 -0.44 -8.85 -4.04
CA VAL A 50 -0.40 -10.22 -3.52
C VAL A 50 -1.00 -10.29 -2.13
N LYS A 51 -0.65 -9.31 -1.29
CA LYS A 51 -1.09 -9.25 0.10
C LYS A 51 -1.24 -7.80 0.55
N MET A 52 -2.23 -7.54 1.38
CA MET A 52 -2.43 -6.22 1.98
C MET A 52 -2.98 -6.34 3.40
N GLU A 53 -2.31 -5.70 4.34
CA GLU A 53 -2.76 -5.56 5.72
C GLU A 53 -3.23 -4.13 5.95
N LYS A 54 -4.38 -3.96 6.61
CA LYS A 54 -4.99 -2.65 6.84
C LYS A 54 -5.33 -2.47 8.31
N ALA A 55 -5.05 -1.29 8.84
CA ALA A 55 -5.38 -0.95 10.21
C ALA A 55 -6.22 0.32 10.31
N GLY A 56 -7.08 0.38 11.33
CA GLY A 56 -8.05 1.45 11.52
C GLY A 56 -9.42 1.12 10.90
N PHE A 57 -10.29 2.11 10.82
CA PHE A 57 -11.69 1.94 10.40
C PHE A 57 -11.83 2.04 8.88
N LEU A 58 -12.87 1.42 8.31
CA LEU A 58 -13.14 1.31 6.86
C LEU A 58 -12.98 2.61 6.07
N TYR A 59 -13.48 3.74 6.61
CA TYR A 59 -13.37 5.06 5.98
C TYR A 59 -12.16 5.88 6.45
N MET A 60 -11.49 5.43 7.50
CA MET A 60 -10.38 6.12 8.16
C MET A 60 -9.28 5.13 8.49
N ARG A 61 -8.68 4.55 7.44
CA ARG A 61 -7.49 3.73 7.59
C ARG A 61 -6.34 4.59 8.12
N ALA A 62 -5.75 4.15 9.22
CA ALA A 62 -4.65 4.84 9.88
C ALA A 62 -3.33 4.52 9.19
N TYR A 63 -3.16 3.26 8.77
CA TYR A 63 -2.05 2.79 7.96
C TYR A 63 -2.46 1.53 7.18
N TYR A 64 -1.69 1.21 6.15
CA TYR A 64 -1.75 -0.09 5.48
C TYR A 64 -0.36 -0.50 5.02
N GLU A 65 -0.19 -1.80 4.80
CA GLU A 65 1.00 -2.42 4.25
C GLU A 65 0.56 -3.26 3.06
N ALA A 66 1.25 -3.15 1.92
CA ALA A 66 0.95 -3.96 0.74
C ALA A 66 2.23 -4.60 0.19
N LYS A 67 2.13 -5.87 -0.23
CA LYS A 67 3.13 -6.58 -1.05
C LYS A 67 2.56 -6.70 -2.45
N ILE A 68 3.26 -6.12 -3.41
CA ILE A 68 2.86 -6.06 -4.82
C ILE A 68 3.94 -6.77 -5.63
N GLU A 69 3.55 -7.76 -6.42
CA GLU A 69 4.44 -8.51 -7.31
C GLU A 69 4.64 -7.76 -8.64
N ILE A 70 5.87 -7.74 -9.12
CA ILE A 70 6.28 -7.21 -10.41
C ILE A 70 6.37 -8.36 -11.40
N LEU A 71 5.35 -8.51 -12.24
CA LEU A 71 5.16 -9.66 -13.12
C LEU A 71 6.13 -9.68 -14.30
N ASP A 72 6.56 -8.49 -14.78
CA ASP A 72 7.53 -8.36 -15.88
C ASP A 72 8.99 -8.54 -15.42
N LYS A 73 9.21 -8.76 -14.10
CA LYS A 73 10.51 -8.96 -13.45
C LYS A 73 11.52 -7.86 -13.72
N ASN A 74 11.06 -6.63 -13.97
CA ASN A 74 11.93 -5.48 -14.19
C ASN A 74 11.80 -4.46 -13.04
N PRO A 75 12.43 -4.70 -11.87
CA PRO A 75 12.33 -3.80 -10.72
C PRO A 75 12.87 -2.39 -11.00
N ASP A 76 13.90 -2.26 -11.84
CA ASP A 76 14.54 -0.97 -12.16
C ASP A 76 13.56 0.02 -12.81
N LYS A 77 12.68 -0.48 -13.69
CA LYS A 77 11.61 0.33 -14.30
C LYS A 77 10.72 0.96 -13.23
N TYR A 78 10.38 0.21 -12.18
CA TYR A 78 9.53 0.68 -11.09
C TYR A 78 10.26 1.63 -10.15
N ILE A 79 11.54 1.37 -9.86
CA ILE A 79 12.39 2.29 -9.10
C ILE A 79 12.42 3.66 -9.80
N ILE A 80 12.72 3.68 -11.10
CA ILE A 80 12.79 4.92 -11.89
C ILE A 80 11.42 5.61 -11.95
N GLY A 81 10.34 4.85 -12.16
CA GLY A 81 8.98 5.38 -12.23
C GLY A 81 8.54 6.03 -10.92
N ILE A 82 8.78 5.37 -9.78
CA ILE A 82 8.45 5.91 -8.46
C ILE A 82 9.33 7.12 -8.16
N ALA A 83 10.64 7.02 -8.38
CA ALA A 83 11.57 8.12 -8.14
C ALA A 83 11.21 9.38 -8.94
N SER A 84 10.83 9.21 -10.21
CA SER A 84 10.38 10.32 -11.07
C SER A 84 9.03 10.89 -10.61
N THR A 85 8.12 10.06 -10.11
CA THR A 85 6.79 10.51 -9.66
C THR A 85 6.88 11.43 -8.45
N TYR A 86 7.84 11.16 -7.57
CA TYR A 86 8.03 11.88 -6.31
C TYR A 86 9.24 12.81 -6.31
N GLU A 87 9.89 12.99 -7.47
CA GLU A 87 11.10 13.82 -7.64
C GLU A 87 12.19 13.53 -6.60
N SER A 88 12.37 12.25 -6.23
CA SER A 88 13.30 11.82 -5.19
C SER A 88 13.97 10.49 -5.56
N GLN A 89 15.27 10.37 -5.28
CA GLN A 89 16.08 9.24 -5.74
C GLN A 89 15.98 8.00 -4.85
N GLY A 90 15.45 8.13 -3.63
CA GLY A 90 15.50 7.07 -2.63
C GLY A 90 16.93 6.70 -2.22
N GLN A 91 17.08 5.54 -1.60
CA GLN A 91 18.37 4.99 -1.18
C GLN A 91 18.45 3.51 -1.55
N MET A 92 19.62 3.11 -2.05
CA MET A 92 19.96 1.70 -2.26
C MET A 92 20.66 1.15 -1.03
N PHE A 93 20.25 -0.03 -0.59
CA PHE A 93 20.87 -0.80 0.47
C PHE A 93 21.36 -2.14 -0.09
N ASP A 94 22.56 -2.56 0.28
CA ASP A 94 22.94 -3.97 0.17
C ASP A 94 22.18 -4.82 1.22
N TYR A 95 22.34 -6.14 1.16
CA TYR A 95 21.62 -7.05 2.05
C TYR A 95 21.87 -6.78 3.54
N GLU A 96 23.12 -6.58 3.95
CA GLU A 96 23.49 -6.35 5.35
C GLU A 96 22.93 -5.01 5.85
N GLN A 97 23.08 -3.95 5.04
CA GLN A 97 22.51 -2.65 5.34
C GLN A 97 20.99 -2.70 5.44
N TYR A 98 20.33 -3.46 4.57
CA TYR A 98 18.89 -3.66 4.63
C TYR A 98 18.50 -4.43 5.89
N LYS A 99 19.22 -5.47 6.32
CA LYS A 99 18.92 -6.18 7.57
C LYS A 99 19.04 -5.28 8.79
N GLU A 100 20.03 -4.39 8.81
CA GLU A 100 20.13 -3.37 9.85
C GLU A 100 18.93 -2.41 9.82
N TYR A 101 18.56 -1.90 8.63
CA TYR A 101 17.38 -1.05 8.45
C TYR A 101 16.08 -1.75 8.88
N GLU A 102 15.87 -3.00 8.45
CA GLU A 102 14.72 -3.84 8.78
C GLU A 102 14.54 -3.96 10.29
N SER A 103 15.62 -4.22 11.01
CA SER A 103 15.61 -4.38 12.48
C SER A 103 15.27 -3.09 13.23
N LYS A 104 15.62 -1.94 12.68
CA LYS A 104 15.46 -0.62 13.32
C LYS A 104 14.17 0.08 12.96
N VAL A 105 13.75 -0.04 11.69
CA VAL A 105 12.68 0.77 11.10
C VAL A 105 11.43 -0.06 10.80
N LEU A 106 11.61 -1.32 10.41
CA LEU A 106 10.50 -2.21 10.03
C LEU A 106 10.15 -3.20 11.16
N ASP A 107 10.54 -2.94 12.41
CA ASP A 107 10.39 -3.87 13.54
C ASP A 107 8.92 -4.34 13.73
N LYS A 108 7.98 -3.40 13.64
CA LYS A 108 6.54 -3.57 13.89
C LYS A 108 5.70 -3.81 12.63
N VAL A 109 6.34 -3.84 11.47
CA VAL A 109 5.67 -4.07 10.19
C VAL A 109 5.43 -5.56 10.00
N SER A 110 4.27 -5.93 9.47
CA SER A 110 3.88 -7.33 9.27
C SER A 110 4.34 -7.91 7.94
N LEU A 111 4.40 -7.08 6.90
CA LEU A 111 4.91 -7.45 5.58
C LEU A 111 6.30 -6.87 5.39
N LYS A 112 7.33 -7.71 5.40
CA LYS A 112 8.73 -7.28 5.24
C LYS A 112 9.33 -7.86 3.95
N PRO A 113 10.14 -7.08 3.22
CA PRO A 113 10.96 -7.63 2.15
C PRO A 113 11.91 -8.72 2.64
N GLU A 114 12.00 -9.79 1.86
CA GLU A 114 12.92 -10.91 2.04
C GLU A 114 13.92 -10.94 0.86
N PRO A 115 14.80 -9.93 0.76
CA PRO A 115 15.71 -9.81 -0.37
C PRO A 115 16.66 -10.98 -0.44
N ARG A 116 17.11 -11.29 -1.66
CA ARG A 116 18.26 -12.16 -1.84
C ARG A 116 19.53 -11.49 -1.32
N GLU A 117 20.44 -12.29 -0.78
CA GLU A 117 21.73 -11.82 -0.25
C GLU A 117 22.62 -11.13 -1.29
N ASP A 118 22.46 -11.49 -2.57
CA ASP A 118 23.22 -10.93 -3.70
C ASP A 118 22.49 -9.78 -4.41
N SER A 119 21.38 -9.29 -3.86
CA SER A 119 20.56 -8.23 -4.46
C SER A 119 20.57 -6.95 -3.64
N PHE A 120 20.30 -5.83 -4.31
CA PHE A 120 20.06 -4.55 -3.65
C PHE A 120 18.58 -4.37 -3.33
N VAL A 121 18.32 -3.60 -2.27
CA VAL A 121 17.00 -3.14 -1.89
C VAL A 121 16.93 -1.63 -2.05
N TRP A 122 15.98 -1.16 -2.85
CA TRP A 122 15.74 0.27 -3.00
C TRP A 122 14.63 0.71 -2.06
N VAL A 123 14.82 1.82 -1.35
CA VAL A 123 13.86 2.37 -0.40
C VAL A 123 13.64 3.86 -0.67
N LEU A 124 12.39 4.30 -0.70
CA LEU A 124 12.03 5.71 -0.74
C LEU A 124 10.90 6.00 0.25
N ALA A 125 11.15 6.95 1.16
CA ALA A 125 10.12 7.50 2.03
C ALA A 125 9.72 8.91 1.55
N VAL A 126 8.43 9.16 1.42
CA VAL A 126 7.88 10.42 0.93
C VAL A 126 6.83 10.96 1.91
N PRO A 127 6.97 12.19 2.42
CA PRO A 127 5.88 12.88 3.10
C PRO A 127 4.83 13.33 2.07
N LEU A 128 3.55 13.04 2.32
CA LEU A 128 2.48 13.32 1.37
C LEU A 128 1.90 14.74 1.49
N GLU A 129 2.10 15.39 2.64
CA GLU A 129 1.60 16.72 2.94
C GLU A 129 2.64 17.47 3.80
N GLU A 130 2.86 18.76 3.52
CA GLU A 130 3.73 19.60 4.35
C GLU A 130 3.17 19.72 5.77
N ASN A 131 4.04 19.55 6.77
CA ASN A 131 3.68 19.60 8.21
C ASN A 131 2.67 18.54 8.65
N SER A 132 2.54 17.45 7.91
CA SER A 132 1.70 16.29 8.23
C SER A 132 2.59 15.09 8.51
N SER A 133 2.12 14.17 9.37
CA SER A 133 2.79 12.88 9.53
C SER A 133 2.33 11.84 8.50
N LYS A 134 1.51 12.25 7.53
CA LYS A 134 1.16 11.42 6.39
C LYS A 134 2.39 11.14 5.54
N SER A 135 2.71 9.87 5.38
CA SER A 135 3.85 9.42 4.61
C SER A 135 3.54 8.13 3.88
N ILE A 136 4.30 7.91 2.81
CA ILE A 136 4.30 6.67 2.06
C ILE A 136 5.73 6.22 1.87
N VAL A 137 5.99 4.93 2.09
CA VAL A 137 7.30 4.31 1.91
C VAL A 137 7.17 3.23 0.87
N TYR A 138 8.02 3.31 -0.15
CA TYR A 138 8.19 2.30 -1.17
C TYR A 138 9.48 1.54 -0.88
N ILE A 139 9.42 0.22 -0.94
CA ILE A 139 10.61 -0.64 -0.94
C ILE A 139 10.52 -1.57 -2.13
N VAL A 140 11.50 -1.54 -3.02
CA VAL A 140 11.61 -2.45 -4.17
C VAL A 140 12.71 -3.46 -3.88
N SER A 141 12.38 -4.75 -4.00
CA SER A 141 13.28 -5.84 -3.66
C SER A 141 13.15 -6.99 -4.66
N VAL A 142 14.27 -7.65 -4.93
CA VAL A 142 14.33 -8.93 -5.64
C VAL A 142 14.49 -10.05 -4.61
N GLU A 143 13.58 -11.00 -4.63
CA GLU A 143 13.45 -12.09 -3.66
C GLU A 143 13.55 -13.46 -4.38
N GLY A 144 13.67 -14.53 -3.58
CA GLY A 144 13.53 -15.91 -4.05
C GLY A 144 14.40 -16.25 -5.26
N THR A 145 13.76 -16.72 -6.33
CA THR A 145 14.46 -17.15 -7.57
C THR A 145 14.56 -16.06 -8.62
N GLY A 146 14.33 -14.79 -8.23
CA GLY A 146 14.24 -13.65 -9.13
C GLY A 146 12.81 -13.10 -9.28
N GLU A 147 11.94 -13.37 -8.31
CA GLU A 147 10.70 -12.62 -8.16
C GLU A 147 11.03 -11.22 -7.65
N ALA A 148 10.31 -10.20 -8.12
CA ALA A 148 10.51 -8.84 -7.68
C ALA A 148 9.22 -8.29 -7.09
N TYR A 149 9.34 -7.51 -6.01
CA TYR A 149 8.21 -6.98 -5.27
C TYR A 149 8.39 -5.50 -4.94
N ILE A 150 7.27 -4.79 -4.92
CA ILE A 150 7.13 -3.47 -4.32
C ILE A 150 6.38 -3.66 -3.00
N TYR A 151 7.00 -3.25 -1.91
CA TYR A 151 6.35 -3.09 -0.62
C TYR A 151 5.94 -1.63 -0.47
N LEU A 152 4.68 -1.43 -0.08
CA LEU A 152 4.09 -0.12 0.09
C LEU A 152 3.57 0.03 1.51
N TYR A 153 4.13 0.99 2.25
CA TYR A 153 3.70 1.32 3.59
C TYR A 153 3.13 2.73 3.59
N TYR A 154 1.86 2.85 3.90
CA TYR A 154 1.21 4.14 4.06
C TYR A 154 0.91 4.37 5.53
N SER A 155 1.25 5.55 6.05
CA SER A 155 0.89 5.98 7.40
C SER A 155 0.23 7.36 7.35
N ARG A 156 -0.77 7.59 8.21
CA ARG A 156 -1.29 8.93 8.56
C ARG A 156 -0.74 9.46 9.88
N LYS A 157 0.13 8.71 10.53
CA LYS A 157 0.66 8.96 11.87
C LYS A 157 2.16 9.12 11.84
#